data_AF-A0A4Q5QUR3-F1
#
_entry.id   AF-A0A4Q5QUR3-F1
#
_cell.length_a   1.000
_cell.length_b   1.000
_cell.length_c   1.000
_cell.angle_alpha   90.00
_cell.angle_beta   90.00
_cell.angle_gamma   90.00
#
_symmetry.space_group_name_H-M   'P 1'
#
loop_
_entity.id
_entity.type
_entity.pdbx_description
1 polymer ?
#
loop_
_entity_poly.entity_id
_entity_poly.type
_entity_poly.pdbx_seq_one_letter_code
_entity_poly.pdbx_strand_id
1 'polypeptide(L)'
;KDVIKTIEVYGEMHRYIPVIAKWAGFKKIGEQVVEHRARKYGVTKFGLSRFVNGFLDLLSIFFVGKFGKRPMHFFGSLGVLSFLLGTIMAFWIIGVKLYHIWTHSPYNREVTEQPLFYIALVAIILGSQLFLTGFVAELVTRNAPERNAYLIQETV
;
A
#
# COMPACT_ATOMS: atom_id res chain seq x y z
N LYS A 1 -15.91 24.57 14.18
CA LYS A 1 -15.79 25.22 12.85
C LYS A 1 -14.45 24.89 12.21
N ASP A 2 -13.38 24.81 13.00
CA ASP A 2 -12.02 24.60 12.49
C ASP A 2 -11.83 23.24 11.84
N VAL A 3 -12.41 22.16 12.39
CA VAL A 3 -12.39 20.81 11.80
C VAL A 3 -12.75 20.83 10.32
N ILE A 4 -13.85 21.49 9.95
CA ILE A 4 -14.39 21.51 8.58
C ILE A 4 -13.48 22.30 7.64
N LYS A 5 -12.77 23.32 8.15
CA LYS A 5 -11.81 24.12 7.37
C LYS A 5 -10.46 23.40 7.19
N THR A 6 -10.19 22.40 8.02
CA THR A 6 -8.90 21.70 8.08
C THR A 6 -8.90 20.38 7.31
N ILE A 7 -10.01 19.64 7.34
CA ILE A 7 -10.07 18.32 6.70
C ILE A 7 -10.48 18.46 5.23
N GLU A 8 -9.74 17.82 4.35
CA GLU A 8 -10.14 17.66 2.95
C GLU A 8 -10.88 16.33 2.81
N VAL A 9 -12.08 16.38 2.24
CA VAL A 9 -12.91 15.19 1.98
C VAL A 9 -13.05 15.03 0.49
N TYR A 10 -12.39 14.02 -0.07
CA TYR A 10 -12.42 13.71 -1.51
C TYR A 10 -13.19 12.41 -1.80
N GLY A 11 -14.08 12.43 -2.78
CA GLY A 11 -14.85 11.27 -3.23
C GLY A 11 -15.62 10.54 -2.11
N GLU A 12 -15.33 9.25 -1.94
CA GLU A 12 -15.97 8.37 -0.96
C GLU A 12 -15.40 8.50 0.47
N MET A 13 -14.42 9.38 0.69
CA MET A 13 -13.75 9.57 1.98
C MET A 13 -14.65 10.15 3.08
N HIS A 14 -15.85 10.62 2.74
CA HIS A 14 -16.84 11.13 3.71
C HIS A 14 -17.20 10.10 4.80
N ARG A 15 -17.05 8.79 4.51
CA ARG A 15 -17.24 7.70 5.48
C ARG A 15 -16.18 7.68 6.58
N TYR A 16 -15.04 8.33 6.36
CA TYR A 16 -13.85 8.26 7.19
C TYR A 16 -13.49 9.60 7.84
N ILE A 17 -14.44 10.55 7.88
CA ILE A 17 -14.29 11.85 8.55
C ILE A 17 -13.71 11.72 9.96
N PRO A 18 -14.14 10.79 10.84
CA PRO A 18 -13.55 10.65 12.17
C PRO A 18 -12.05 10.33 12.14
N VAL A 19 -11.62 9.48 11.20
CA VAL A 19 -10.21 9.08 11.04
C VAL A 19 -9.39 10.26 10.52
N ILE A 20 -9.90 10.96 9.51
CA ILE A 20 -9.24 12.13 8.92
C ILE A 20 -9.11 13.26 9.96
N ALA A 21 -10.16 13.51 10.73
CA ALA A 21 -10.14 14.50 11.82
C ALA A 21 -9.11 14.13 12.89
N LYS A 22 -9.00 12.84 13.26
CA LYS A 22 -7.98 12.37 14.20
C LYS A 22 -6.56 12.61 13.68
N TRP A 23 -6.30 12.36 12.40
CA TRP A 23 -4.98 12.62 11.79
C TRP A 23 -4.66 14.10 11.63
N ALA A 24 -5.67 14.94 11.45
CA ALA A 24 -5.52 16.39 11.51
C ALA A 24 -5.26 16.93 12.94
N GLY A 25 -5.23 16.06 13.95
CA GLY A 25 -4.89 16.41 15.34
C GLY A 25 -6.09 16.68 16.25
N PHE A 26 -7.32 16.55 15.75
CA PHE A 26 -8.51 16.71 16.58
C PHE A 26 -8.73 15.48 17.48
N LYS A 27 -8.66 15.69 18.80
CA LYS A 27 -8.76 14.62 19.80
C LYS A 27 -10.17 14.41 20.37
N LYS A 28 -11.04 15.42 20.26
CA LYS A 28 -12.41 15.40 20.81
C LYS A 28 -13.38 14.70 19.84
N ILE A 29 -13.23 13.40 19.70
CA ILE A 29 -14.11 12.56 18.88
C ILE A 29 -14.81 11.58 19.83
N GLY A 30 -16.13 11.68 19.91
CA GLY A 30 -16.96 10.82 20.75
C GLY A 30 -17.92 9.99 19.91
N GLU A 31 -18.42 8.91 20.49
CA GLU A 31 -19.44 8.05 19.91
C GLU A 31 -20.78 8.35 20.60
N GLN A 32 -21.83 8.52 19.80
CA GLN A 32 -23.18 8.66 20.30
C GLN A 32 -23.92 7.35 20.12
N VAL A 33 -24.36 6.74 21.22
CA VAL A 33 -25.21 5.54 21.15
C VAL A 33 -26.55 5.94 20.54
N VAL A 34 -26.93 5.27 19.47
CA VAL A 34 -28.20 5.47 18.76
C VAL A 34 -28.95 4.15 18.65
N GLU A 35 -30.27 4.21 18.78
CA GLU A 35 -31.14 3.04 18.64
C GLU A 35 -31.33 2.73 17.14
N HIS A 36 -30.71 1.65 16.64
CA HIS A 36 -30.91 1.19 15.28
C HIS A 36 -32.19 0.37 15.16
N ARG A 37 -33.10 0.77 14.27
CA ARG A 37 -34.34 0.05 14.00
C ARG A 37 -34.27 -0.69 12.67
N ALA A 38 -34.89 -1.87 12.64
CA ALA A 38 -35.01 -2.65 11.41
C ALA A 38 -35.77 -1.86 10.34
N ARG A 39 -35.30 -1.97 9.09
CA ARG A 39 -35.98 -1.36 7.94
C ARG A 39 -37.35 -2.02 7.75
N LYS A 40 -38.40 -1.20 7.65
CA LYS A 40 -39.79 -1.67 7.49
C LYS A 40 -40.19 -1.91 6.02
N TYR A 41 -39.63 -1.17 5.08
CA TYR A 41 -40.03 -1.20 3.67
C TYR A 41 -38.83 -1.08 2.71
N GLY A 42 -38.95 -1.69 1.53
CA GLY A 42 -37.97 -1.61 0.44
C GLY A 42 -36.72 -2.50 0.61
N VAL A 43 -35.92 -2.59 -0.45
CA VAL A 43 -34.69 -3.42 -0.50
C VAL A 43 -33.42 -2.59 -0.32
N THR A 44 -32.39 -3.20 0.25
CA THR A 44 -31.11 -2.52 0.48
C THR A 44 -30.46 -2.11 -0.83
N LYS A 45 -29.99 -0.86 -0.89
CA LYS A 45 -29.12 -0.37 -1.97
C LYS A 45 -27.64 -0.65 -1.66
N PHE A 46 -27.33 -1.24 -0.50
CA PHE A 46 -26.00 -1.72 -0.17
C PHE A 46 -25.79 -3.09 -0.83
N GLY A 47 -25.16 -3.10 -2.01
CA GLY A 47 -24.69 -4.32 -2.66
C GLY A 47 -23.27 -4.70 -2.21
N LEU A 48 -22.82 -5.89 -2.63
CA LEU A 48 -21.48 -6.42 -2.34
C LEU A 48 -20.35 -5.49 -2.80
N SER A 49 -20.56 -4.78 -3.92
CA SER A 49 -19.61 -3.80 -4.45
C SER A 49 -19.25 -2.71 -3.43
N ARG A 50 -20.19 -2.30 -2.59
CA ARG A 50 -19.95 -1.27 -1.57
C ARG A 50 -19.04 -1.75 -0.45
N PHE A 51 -19.06 -3.05 -0.15
CA PHE A 51 -18.18 -3.66 0.85
C PHE A 51 -16.74 -3.69 0.35
N VAL A 52 -16.54 -4.12 -0.91
CA VAL A 52 -15.23 -4.13 -1.56
C VAL A 52 -14.67 -2.70 -1.70
N ASN A 53 -15.47 -1.78 -2.24
CA ASN A 53 -15.04 -0.39 -2.40
C ASN A 53 -14.75 0.27 -1.05
N GLY A 54 -15.57 0.03 -0.03
CA GLY A 54 -15.29 0.52 1.32
C GLY A 54 -13.96 0.02 1.88
N PHE A 55 -13.66 -1.26 1.71
CA PHE A 55 -12.36 -1.81 2.11
C PHE A 55 -11.19 -1.18 1.34
N LEU A 56 -11.31 -1.04 0.01
CA LEU A 56 -10.29 -0.39 -0.82
C LEU A 56 -10.10 1.09 -0.46
N ASP A 57 -11.18 1.80 -0.14
CA ASP A 57 -11.12 3.20 0.32
C ASP A 57 -10.37 3.31 1.65
N LEU A 58 -10.60 2.38 2.59
CA LEU A 58 -9.89 2.36 3.87
C LEU A 58 -8.39 2.12 3.67
N LEU A 59 -8.02 1.17 2.80
CA LEU A 59 -6.62 0.93 2.44
C LEU A 59 -5.99 2.18 1.82
N SER A 60 -6.73 2.88 0.95
CA SER A 60 -6.27 4.09 0.28
C SER A 60 -6.02 5.22 1.29
N ILE A 61 -6.96 5.45 2.20
CA ILE A 61 -6.85 6.47 3.25
C ILE A 61 -5.71 6.13 4.21
N PHE A 62 -5.59 4.88 4.63
CA PHE A 62 -4.46 4.42 5.44
C PHE A 62 -3.12 4.65 4.73
N PHE A 63 -3.04 4.29 3.45
CA PHE A 63 -1.83 4.46 2.66
C PHE A 63 -1.45 5.93 2.51
N VAL A 64 -2.39 6.79 2.10
CA VAL A 64 -2.17 8.23 1.94
C VAL A 64 -1.81 8.88 3.27
N GLY A 65 -2.54 8.55 4.34
CA GLY A 65 -2.30 9.12 5.67
C GLY A 65 -0.94 8.74 6.26
N LYS A 66 -0.49 7.50 6.08
CA LYS A 66 0.77 7.00 6.66
C LYS A 66 1.98 7.22 5.76
N PHE A 67 1.84 7.04 4.45
CA PHE A 67 2.94 7.01 3.48
C PHE A 67 2.89 8.14 2.45
N GLY A 68 1.86 8.99 2.43
CA GLY A 68 1.72 10.05 1.43
C GLY A 68 2.88 11.05 1.38
N LYS A 69 3.56 11.31 2.50
CA LYS A 69 4.76 12.18 2.56
C LYS A 69 6.09 11.45 2.33
N ARG A 70 6.08 10.11 2.34
CA ARG A 70 7.28 9.24 2.28
C ARG A 70 6.97 7.90 1.58
N PRO A 71 6.49 7.91 0.33
CA PRO A 71 6.05 6.70 -0.36
C PRO A 71 7.18 5.69 -0.58
N MET A 72 8.43 6.14 -0.66
CA MET A 72 9.60 5.27 -0.80
C MET A 72 9.74 4.25 0.33
N HIS A 73 9.33 4.60 1.56
CA HIS A 73 9.42 3.66 2.68
C HIS A 73 8.49 2.47 2.52
N PHE A 74 7.35 2.62 1.85
CA PHE A 74 6.42 1.51 1.63
C PHE A 74 6.83 0.69 0.42
N PHE A 75 6.85 1.31 -0.76
CA PHE A 75 7.12 0.62 -2.01
C PHE A 75 8.59 0.21 -2.15
N GLY A 76 9.52 1.04 -1.69
CA GLY A 76 10.95 0.75 -1.73
C GLY A 76 11.35 -0.39 -0.79
N SER A 77 10.79 -0.46 0.43
CA SER A 77 11.10 -1.58 1.35
C SER A 77 10.58 -2.91 0.83
N LEU A 78 9.32 -2.96 0.38
CA LEU A 78 8.74 -4.15 -0.23
C LEU A 78 9.44 -4.52 -1.54
N GLY A 79 9.79 -3.53 -2.36
CA GLY A 79 10.52 -3.72 -3.61
C GLY A 79 11.89 -4.33 -3.41
N VAL A 80 12.70 -3.76 -2.50
CA VAL A 80 14.03 -4.30 -2.16
C VAL A 80 13.93 -5.70 -1.58
N LEU A 81 12.98 -5.94 -0.67
CA LEU A 81 12.80 -7.27 -0.07
C LEU A 81 12.42 -8.32 -1.12
N SER A 82 11.45 -8.02 -1.99
CA SER A 82 11.05 -8.92 -3.08
C SER A 82 12.20 -9.16 -4.07
N PHE A 83 12.92 -8.09 -4.45
CA PHE A 83 14.05 -8.18 -5.37
C PHE A 83 15.18 -9.03 -4.80
N LEU A 84 15.54 -8.83 -3.53
CA LEU A 84 16.58 -9.61 -2.85
C LEU A 84 16.18 -11.08 -2.72
N LEU A 85 14.95 -11.38 -2.30
CA LEU A 85 14.46 -12.75 -2.21
C LEU A 85 14.50 -13.46 -3.56
N GLY A 86 13.97 -12.82 -4.62
CA GLY A 86 14.01 -13.37 -5.97
C GLY A 86 15.44 -13.57 -6.47
N THR A 87 16.33 -12.61 -6.19
CA THR A 87 17.75 -12.69 -6.57
C THR A 87 18.46 -13.83 -5.86
N ILE A 88 18.27 -13.98 -4.55
CA ILE A 88 18.83 -15.10 -3.76
C ILE A 88 18.32 -16.44 -4.30
N MET A 89 17.01 -16.55 -4.59
CA MET A 89 16.43 -17.77 -5.16
C MET A 89 17.01 -18.10 -6.54
N ALA A 90 17.18 -17.09 -7.41
CA ALA A 90 17.77 -17.28 -8.72
C ALA A 90 19.24 -17.74 -8.63
N PHE A 91 20.05 -17.06 -7.79
CA PHE A 91 21.44 -17.44 -7.56
C PHE A 91 21.56 -18.84 -6.95
N TRP A 92 20.66 -19.21 -6.05
CA TRP A 92 20.61 -20.54 -5.47
C TRP A 92 20.41 -21.62 -6.54
N ILE A 93 19.38 -21.48 -7.39
CA ILE A 93 19.10 -22.47 -8.46
C ILE A 93 20.27 -22.56 -9.44
N ILE A 94 20.81 -21.40 -9.86
CA ILE A 94 21.96 -21.35 -10.77
C ILE A 94 23.19 -21.98 -10.13
N GLY A 95 23.45 -21.69 -8.85
CA GLY A 95 24.56 -22.24 -8.09
C GLY A 95 24.50 -23.76 -7.95
N VAL A 96 23.31 -24.31 -7.66
CA VAL A 96 23.10 -25.77 -7.64
C VAL A 96 23.43 -26.38 -9.00
N LYS A 97 22.92 -25.80 -10.09
CA LYS A 97 23.22 -26.31 -11.44
C LYS A 97 24.73 -26.27 -11.75
N LEU A 98 25.40 -25.16 -11.45
CA LEU A 98 26.84 -25.02 -11.67
C LEU A 98 27.65 -26.03 -10.85
N TYR A 99 27.24 -26.30 -9.60
CA TYR A 99 27.89 -27.29 -8.75
C TYR A 99 27.80 -28.71 -9.32
N HIS A 100 26.64 -29.11 -9.84
CA HIS A 100 26.46 -30.42 -10.47
C HIS A 100 27.27 -30.56 -11.78
N ILE A 101 27.33 -29.48 -12.58
CA ILE A 101 28.18 -29.44 -13.78
C ILE A 101 29.65 -29.62 -13.39
N TRP A 102 30.11 -28.91 -12.35
CA TRP A 102 31.49 -29.01 -11.88
C TRP A 102 31.84 -30.40 -11.34
N THR A 103 30.94 -31.01 -10.55
CA THR A 103 31.15 -32.35 -9.95
C THR A 103 30.88 -33.52 -10.90
N HIS A 104 30.51 -33.27 -12.16
CA HIS A 104 30.13 -34.28 -13.15
C HIS A 104 29.02 -35.22 -12.65
N SER A 105 28.20 -34.73 -11.71
CA SER A 105 27.08 -35.46 -11.12
C SER A 105 25.83 -35.27 -12.00
N PRO A 106 25.09 -36.34 -12.34
CA PRO A 106 23.91 -36.22 -13.18
C PRO A 106 22.84 -35.38 -12.46
N TYR A 107 22.54 -34.21 -13.03
CA TYR A 107 21.46 -33.34 -12.58
C TYR A 107 20.41 -33.27 -13.67
N ASN A 108 19.35 -34.06 -13.50
CA ASN A 108 18.37 -34.31 -14.55
C ASN A 108 17.33 -33.19 -14.74
N ARG A 109 17.38 -32.12 -13.95
CA ARG A 109 16.33 -31.10 -13.95
C ARG A 109 16.86 -29.77 -14.43
N GLU A 110 16.36 -29.30 -15.55
CA GLU A 110 16.77 -28.01 -16.08
C GLU A 110 16.27 -26.85 -15.19
N VAL A 111 16.95 -25.69 -15.26
CA VAL A 111 16.53 -24.49 -14.49
C VAL A 111 15.12 -24.07 -14.87
N THR A 112 14.79 -24.16 -16.16
CA THR A 112 13.48 -23.80 -16.72
C THR A 112 12.38 -24.79 -16.36
N GLU A 113 12.71 -25.99 -15.89
CA GLU A 113 11.73 -27.00 -15.45
C GLU A 113 11.40 -26.87 -13.95
N GLN A 114 11.98 -25.87 -13.28
CA GLN A 114 11.74 -25.59 -11.86
C GLN A 114 10.74 -24.44 -11.72
N PRO A 115 9.54 -24.67 -11.15
CA PRO A 115 8.60 -23.59 -10.83
C PRO A 115 9.23 -22.48 -9.98
N LEU A 116 10.20 -22.84 -9.12
CA LEU A 116 10.94 -21.89 -8.29
C LEU A 116 11.67 -20.82 -9.11
N PHE A 117 12.16 -21.16 -10.30
CA PHE A 117 12.84 -20.23 -11.20
C PHE A 117 11.88 -19.12 -11.68
N TYR A 118 10.66 -19.48 -12.05
CA TYR A 118 9.65 -18.51 -12.47
C TYR A 118 9.16 -17.65 -11.30
N ILE A 119 9.03 -18.21 -10.10
CA ILE A 119 8.72 -17.43 -8.89
C ILE A 119 9.84 -16.44 -8.59
N ALA A 120 11.11 -16.86 -8.69
CA ALA A 120 12.26 -15.98 -8.52
C ALA A 120 12.27 -14.84 -9.56
N LEU A 121 12.03 -15.16 -10.84
CA LEU A 121 11.96 -14.19 -11.92
C LEU A 121 10.84 -13.16 -11.69
N VAL A 122 9.63 -13.60 -11.34
CA VAL A 122 8.50 -12.72 -11.04
C VAL A 122 8.80 -11.86 -9.81
N ALA A 123 9.40 -12.41 -8.75
CA ALA A 123 9.78 -11.66 -7.55
C ALA A 123 10.82 -10.57 -7.85
N ILE A 124 11.77 -10.83 -8.74
CA ILE A 124 12.74 -9.85 -9.22
C ILE A 124 12.01 -8.73 -9.99
N ILE A 125 11.18 -9.07 -10.97
CA ILE A 125 10.46 -8.10 -11.80
C ILE A 125 9.55 -7.22 -10.95
N LEU A 126 8.71 -7.84 -10.10
CA LEU A 126 7.82 -7.11 -9.20
C LEU A 126 8.59 -6.26 -8.20
N GLY A 127 9.71 -6.77 -7.68
CA GLY A 127 10.59 -6.02 -6.77
C GLY A 127 11.14 -4.75 -7.42
N SER A 128 11.65 -4.86 -8.65
CA SER A 128 12.11 -3.71 -9.44
C SER A 128 10.99 -2.72 -9.75
N GLN A 129 9.81 -3.20 -10.13
CA GLN A 129 8.64 -2.35 -10.41
C GLN A 129 8.21 -1.59 -9.17
N LEU A 130 8.07 -2.25 -8.02
CA LEU A 130 7.72 -1.61 -6.75
C LEU A 130 8.75 -0.54 -6.36
N PHE A 131 10.04 -0.83 -6.49
CA PHE A 131 11.09 0.14 -6.21
C PHE A 131 10.98 1.38 -7.10
N LEU A 132 10.80 1.19 -8.42
CA LEU A 132 10.61 2.28 -9.38
C LEU A 132 9.35 3.09 -9.07
N THR A 133 8.23 2.43 -8.77
CA THR A 133 6.99 3.11 -8.37
C THR A 133 7.19 3.96 -7.12
N GLY A 134 7.87 3.42 -6.11
CA GLY A 134 8.21 4.15 -4.89
C GLY A 134 9.08 5.39 -5.17
N PHE A 135 10.08 5.23 -6.03
CA PHE A 135 10.99 6.31 -6.41
C PHE A 135 10.25 7.41 -7.19
N VAL A 136 9.43 7.06 -8.17
CA VAL A 136 8.60 8.02 -8.92
C VAL A 136 7.63 8.73 -7.99
N ALA A 137 6.95 8.02 -7.10
CA ALA A 137 6.05 8.62 -6.12
C ALA A 137 6.77 9.60 -5.18
N GLU A 138 8.00 9.29 -4.77
CA GLU A 138 8.84 10.19 -3.96
C GLU A 138 9.20 11.46 -4.73
N LEU A 139 9.51 11.37 -6.03
CA LEU A 139 9.76 12.54 -6.88
C LEU A 139 8.51 13.40 -7.05
N VAL A 140 7.34 12.79 -7.29
CA VAL A 140 6.07 13.51 -7.42
C VAL A 140 5.72 14.24 -6.12
N THR A 141 5.80 13.55 -4.98
CA THR A 141 5.49 14.14 -3.67
C THR A 141 6.47 15.22 -3.26
N ARG A 142 7.75 15.11 -3.64
CA ARG A 142 8.76 16.16 -3.40
C ARG A 142 8.50 17.44 -4.20
N ASN A 143 7.96 17.32 -5.41
CA ASN A 143 7.63 18.46 -6.27
C ASN A 143 6.25 19.08 -5.96
N ALA A 144 5.48 18.49 -5.05
CA ALA A 144 4.16 19.01 -4.71
C ALA A 144 4.26 20.34 -3.92
N PRO A 145 3.61 21.42 -4.38
CA PRO A 145 3.68 22.74 -3.71
C PRO A 145 3.11 22.70 -2.28
N GLU A 146 2.18 21.79 -2.03
CA GLU A 146 1.41 21.69 -0.77
C GLU A 146 2.14 20.85 0.30
N ARG A 147 3.33 20.30 0.00
CA ARG A 147 4.05 19.37 0.89
C ARG A 147 4.31 19.95 2.29
N ASN A 148 4.56 21.26 2.34
CA ASN A 148 4.85 22.00 3.57
C ASN A 148 3.64 22.82 4.07
N ALA A 149 2.43 22.52 3.60
CA ALA A 149 1.23 23.12 4.18
C ALA A 149 1.06 22.62 5.63
N TYR A 150 0.88 23.56 6.55
CA TYR A 150 0.58 23.29 7.95
C TYR A 150 -0.57 24.17 8.40
N LEU A 151 -1.23 23.73 9.46
CA LEU A 151 -2.36 24.45 10.05
C LEU A 151 -1.82 25.55 10.95
N ILE A 152 -2.20 26.79 10.69
CA ILE A 152 -1.89 27.95 11.54
C ILE A 152 -3.08 28.18 12.45
N GLN A 153 -2.87 28.07 13.77
CA GLN A 153 -3.92 28.26 14.77
C GLN A 153 -4.06 29.73 15.18
N GLU A 154 -2.93 30.40 15.39
CA GLU A 154 -2.86 31.83 15.73
C GLU A 154 -1.68 32.45 14.96
N THR A 155 -1.90 33.67 14.45
CA THR A 155 -0.86 34.48 13.81
C THR A 155 -0.43 35.55 14.81
N VAL A 156 0.88 35.73 15.00
CA VAL A 156 1.47 36.77 15.88
C VAL A 156 1.31 38.15 15.26
#